data_AF-A0A4Y9YLW4-F1
#
_entry.id   AF-A0A4Y9YLW4-F1
#
_cell.length_a   1.000
_cell.length_b   1.000
_cell.length_c   1.000
_cell.angle_alpha   90.00
_cell.angle_beta   90.00
_cell.angle_gamma   90.00
#
_symmetry.space_group_name_H-M   'P 1'
#
loop_
_entity.id
_entity.type
_entity.pdbx_description
1 polymer ?
#
loop_
_entity_poly.entity_id
_entity_poly.type
_entity_poly.pdbx_seq_one_letter_code
_entity_poly.pdbx_strand_id
1 'polypeptide(L)'
;MPSNTSSHKVAVYTSARDLPQEVWIAFHENPRNANIMLPYAKKARYNPDRYPGSAGSNVWLVCSTSAPGSLTASVDFVLSCTEGSLGSYPLFIFTPIPLSQLSAQFYLPRLRSLVKRLQQSVPPERVFSIFALEPVARDFASLWTKATGISLDKDPEYYAAKFTYCTKTTLQSGQLAPLRDVAYDLRPARESDLHNVAELCSGFAETSVRSFYYHVGVS
;
A
#
# COMPACT_ATOMS: atom_id res chain seq x y z
N MET A 1 32.09 -2.40 21.88
CA MET A 1 32.05 -2.87 20.48
C MET A 1 31.39 -1.79 19.64
N PRO A 2 32.03 -1.25 18.59
CA PRO A 2 31.36 -0.30 17.71
C PRO A 2 30.22 -1.03 16.99
N SER A 3 28.99 -0.64 17.27
CA SER A 3 27.80 -1.14 16.58
C SER A 3 27.87 -0.65 15.14
N ASN A 4 28.11 -1.57 14.21
CA ASN A 4 28.11 -1.32 12.77
C ASN A 4 26.66 -1.02 12.35
N THR A 5 26.19 0.20 12.64
CA THR A 5 24.84 0.65 12.33
C THR A 5 24.82 0.96 10.85
N SER A 6 24.15 0.10 10.08
CA SER A 6 23.96 0.35 8.65
C SER A 6 23.23 1.69 8.47
N SER A 7 23.84 2.60 7.72
CA SER A 7 23.27 3.93 7.45
C SER A 7 22.17 3.79 6.39
N HIS A 8 20.95 4.17 6.74
CA HIS A 8 19.84 4.25 5.78
C HIS A 8 19.63 5.70 5.31
N LYS A 9 19.14 5.84 4.08
CA LYS A 9 18.81 7.13 3.45
C LYS A 9 17.36 7.10 2.97
N VAL A 10 16.66 8.22 3.10
CA VAL A 10 15.33 8.42 2.51
C VAL A 10 15.41 9.48 1.41
N ALA A 11 15.04 9.10 0.20
CA ALA A 11 14.92 9.98 -0.96
C ALA A 11 13.45 10.25 -1.29
N VAL A 12 13.17 11.44 -1.83
CA VAL A 12 11.83 11.92 -2.18
C VAL A 12 11.74 12.05 -3.70
N TYR A 13 10.67 11.52 -4.28
CA TYR A 13 10.38 11.61 -5.71
C TYR A 13 8.95 12.10 -5.91
N THR A 14 8.77 13.06 -6.81
CA THR A 14 7.44 13.61 -7.13
C THR A 14 6.76 12.90 -8.31
N SER A 15 7.48 11.98 -8.96
CA SER A 15 6.99 11.19 -10.09
C SER A 15 7.44 9.75 -9.97
N ALA A 16 6.55 8.82 -10.35
CA ALA A 16 6.93 7.42 -10.49
C ALA A 16 8.00 7.22 -11.57
N ARG A 17 8.12 8.13 -12.56
CA ARG A 17 9.16 8.06 -13.60
C ARG A 17 10.57 8.19 -13.04
N ASP A 18 10.72 8.90 -11.93
CA ASP A 18 12.01 9.20 -11.32
C ASP A 18 12.42 8.14 -10.29
N LEU A 19 11.57 7.13 -10.06
CA LEU A 19 11.88 6.04 -9.14
C LEU A 19 13.10 5.26 -9.65
N PRO A 20 14.08 4.99 -8.76
CA PRO A 20 15.32 4.33 -9.13
C PRO A 20 15.07 2.87 -9.55
N GLN A 21 15.98 2.30 -10.34
CA GLN A 21 15.81 0.97 -10.94
C GLN A 21 15.65 -0.12 -9.88
N GLU A 22 16.30 0.02 -8.73
CA GLU A 22 16.25 -0.89 -7.59
C GLU A 22 14.84 -1.00 -7.01
N VAL A 23 14.04 0.08 -7.06
CA VAL A 23 12.62 0.03 -6.64
C VAL A 23 11.80 -0.82 -7.60
N TRP A 24 12.05 -0.68 -8.91
CA TRP A 24 11.35 -1.49 -9.91
C TRP A 24 11.72 -2.96 -9.77
N ILE A 25 12.99 -3.28 -9.53
CA ILE A 25 13.46 -4.65 -9.26
C ILE A 25 12.73 -5.19 -8.02
N ALA A 26 12.77 -4.47 -6.90
CA ALA A 26 12.12 -4.89 -5.66
C ALA A 26 10.62 -5.14 -5.82
N PHE A 27 9.91 -4.31 -6.58
CA PHE A 27 8.49 -4.54 -6.88
C PHE A 27 8.25 -5.80 -7.71
N HIS A 28 9.06 -6.06 -8.75
CA HIS A 28 8.88 -7.22 -9.62
C HIS A 28 9.27 -8.53 -8.95
N GLU A 29 10.23 -8.50 -8.03
CA GLU A 29 10.59 -9.66 -7.19
C GLU A 29 9.54 -9.95 -6.12
N ASN A 30 8.75 -8.95 -5.72
CA ASN A 30 7.74 -9.06 -4.68
C ASN A 30 6.34 -8.68 -5.17
N PRO A 31 5.82 -9.27 -6.26
CA PRO A 31 4.62 -8.79 -6.94
C PRO A 31 3.35 -8.94 -6.09
N ARG A 32 3.32 -9.91 -5.16
CA ARG A 32 2.22 -10.11 -4.20
C ARG A 32 2.19 -9.01 -3.15
N ASN A 33 3.35 -8.66 -2.58
CA ASN A 33 3.45 -7.63 -1.55
C ASN A 33 3.35 -6.22 -2.14
N ALA A 34 3.73 -6.06 -3.40
CA ALA A 34 3.59 -4.83 -4.17
C ALA A 34 2.32 -4.80 -5.04
N ASN A 35 1.33 -5.66 -4.79
CA ASN A 35 0.16 -5.84 -5.65
C ASN A 35 -0.67 -4.56 -5.88
N ILE A 36 -0.61 -3.59 -4.97
CA ILE A 36 -1.24 -2.28 -5.14
C ILE A 36 -0.25 -1.27 -5.73
N MET A 37 0.95 -1.19 -5.15
CA MET A 37 1.94 -0.16 -5.52
C MET A 37 2.52 -0.37 -6.92
N LEU A 38 2.84 -1.60 -7.32
CA LEU A 38 3.42 -1.92 -8.62
C LEU A 38 2.52 -1.54 -9.80
N PRO A 39 1.25 -1.98 -9.90
CA PRO A 39 0.40 -1.59 -11.02
C PRO A 39 0.13 -0.09 -11.04
N TYR A 40 -0.03 0.53 -9.87
CA TYR A 40 -0.21 1.99 -9.80
C TYR A 40 1.05 2.74 -10.25
N ALA A 41 2.23 2.40 -9.75
CA ALA A 41 3.50 2.98 -10.16
C ALA A 41 3.74 2.82 -11.67
N LYS A 42 3.42 1.65 -12.25
CA LYS A 42 3.46 1.44 -13.71
C LYS A 42 2.54 2.41 -14.45
N LYS A 43 1.27 2.50 -14.04
CA LYS A 43 0.29 3.41 -14.67
C LYS A 43 0.76 4.88 -14.60
N ALA A 44 1.21 5.31 -13.43
CA ALA A 44 1.72 6.66 -13.20
C ALA A 44 3.01 6.95 -14.00
N ARG A 45 3.89 5.95 -14.19
CA ARG A 45 5.09 6.07 -15.03
C ARG A 45 4.74 6.28 -16.51
N TYR A 46 3.79 5.52 -17.04
CA TYR A 46 3.44 5.59 -18.47
C TYR A 46 2.53 6.78 -18.81
N ASN A 47 1.60 7.15 -17.93
CA ASN A 47 0.59 8.17 -18.20
C ASN A 47 0.59 9.28 -17.13
N PRO A 48 1.66 10.11 -17.02
CA PRO A 48 1.72 11.16 -16.00
C PRO A 48 0.59 12.18 -16.15
N ASP A 49 0.16 12.46 -17.38
CA ASP A 49 -0.87 13.47 -17.69
C ASP A 49 -2.29 13.02 -17.31
N ARG A 50 -2.51 11.71 -17.11
CA ARG A 50 -3.78 11.16 -16.60
C ARG A 50 -3.84 11.10 -15.09
N TYR A 51 -2.69 11.22 -14.43
CA TYR A 51 -2.59 11.32 -12.98
C TYR A 51 -1.83 12.59 -12.64
N PRO A 52 -2.24 13.77 -13.14
CA PRO A 52 -1.61 15.01 -12.74
C PRO A 52 -1.96 15.14 -11.26
N GLY A 53 -0.99 14.80 -10.40
CA GLY A 53 -1.05 15.28 -9.04
C GLY A 53 -1.26 16.78 -9.15
N SER A 54 -2.27 17.30 -8.46
CA SER A 54 -2.38 18.75 -8.28
C SER A 54 -0.99 19.23 -7.85
N ALA A 55 -0.34 20.05 -8.69
CA ALA A 55 1.12 20.19 -8.75
C ALA A 55 1.75 20.23 -7.34
N GLY A 56 2.35 19.09 -6.91
CA GLY A 56 2.92 18.93 -5.57
C GLY A 56 2.23 17.90 -4.64
N SER A 57 1.15 17.23 -5.04
CA SER A 57 0.42 16.30 -4.16
C SER A 57 0.92 14.85 -4.19
N ASN A 58 1.62 14.44 -5.24
CA ASN A 58 2.13 13.08 -5.41
C ASN A 58 3.56 12.98 -4.91
N VAL A 59 3.77 12.16 -3.88
CA VAL A 59 5.08 11.93 -3.28
C VAL A 59 5.33 10.43 -3.13
N TRP A 60 6.53 10.03 -3.55
CA TRP A 60 7.09 8.71 -3.31
C TRP A 60 8.33 8.86 -2.44
N LEU A 61 8.40 8.12 -1.34
CA LEU A 61 9.59 8.05 -0.50
C LEU A 61 10.25 6.69 -0.65
N VAL A 62 11.55 6.68 -0.89
CA VAL A 62 12.34 5.43 -0.97
C VAL A 62 13.34 5.45 0.17
N CYS A 63 13.21 4.49 1.08
CA CYS A 63 14.20 4.22 2.10
C CYS A 63 15.13 3.10 1.61
N SER A 64 16.42 3.35 1.61
CA SER A 64 17.43 2.38 1.16
C SER A 64 18.62 2.34 2.09
N THR A 65 19.26 1.18 2.19
CA THR A 65 20.49 0.97 2.96
C THR A 65 21.65 0.68 2.02
N SER A 66 22.76 1.39 2.20
CA SER A 66 24.02 1.10 1.51
C SER A 66 24.91 0.30 2.46
N ALA A 67 25.18 -0.96 2.14
CA ALA A 67 26.15 -1.76 2.88
C ALA A 67 27.58 -1.25 2.59
N PRO A 68 28.49 -1.23 3.59
CA PRO A 68 29.89 -0.89 3.34
C PRO A 68 30.49 -1.79 2.25
N GLY A 69 31.05 -1.19 1.20
CA GLY A 69 31.63 -1.92 0.07
C GLY A 69 30.63 -2.37 -1.01
N SER A 70 29.32 -2.15 -0.82
CA SER A 70 28.34 -2.35 -1.90
C SER A 70 28.27 -1.11 -2.79
N LEU A 71 28.28 -1.35 -4.11
CA LEU A 71 28.02 -0.30 -5.11
C LEU A 71 26.52 0.00 -5.27
N THR A 72 25.67 -0.93 -4.82
CA THR A 72 24.21 -0.82 -4.94
C THR A 72 23.56 -0.68 -3.57
N ALA A 73 22.56 0.21 -3.48
CA ALA A 73 21.75 0.37 -2.29
C ALA A 73 20.59 -0.63 -2.33
N SER A 74 20.33 -1.31 -1.21
CA SER A 74 19.17 -2.18 -1.07
C SER A 74 17.95 -1.35 -0.68
N VAL A 75 16.79 -1.61 -1.30
CA VAL A 75 15.53 -0.95 -0.95
C VAL A 75 14.98 -1.60 0.32
N ASP A 76 14.77 -0.80 1.36
CA ASP A 76 14.16 -1.26 2.61
C ASP A 76 12.65 -1.01 2.61
N PHE A 77 12.24 0.18 2.17
CA PHE A 77 10.84 0.59 2.12
C PHE A 77 10.58 1.51 0.94
N VAL A 78 9.38 1.39 0.37
CA VAL A 78 8.83 2.36 -0.56
C VAL A 78 7.49 2.82 -0.02
N LEU A 79 7.29 4.13 0.07
CA LEU A 79 6.05 4.74 0.51
C LEU A 79 5.47 5.56 -0.64
N SER A 80 4.17 5.42 -0.88
CA SER A 80 3.41 6.20 -1.86
C SER A 80 2.34 7.00 -1.14
N CYS A 81 2.36 8.32 -1.32
CA CYS A 81 1.31 9.25 -0.92
C CYS A 81 0.90 9.99 -2.18
N THR A 82 -0.18 9.53 -2.82
CA THR A 82 -0.54 9.99 -4.17
C THR A 82 -2.04 10.22 -4.32
N GLU A 83 -2.41 10.71 -5.49
CA GLU A 83 -3.77 11.01 -5.91
C GLU A 83 -4.08 10.25 -7.20
N GLY A 84 -5.36 9.94 -7.37
CA GLY A 84 -5.87 9.42 -8.63
C GLY A 84 -7.21 10.05 -8.98
N SER A 85 -7.90 9.45 -9.94
CA SER A 85 -9.16 9.98 -10.48
C SER A 85 -10.29 10.12 -9.46
N LEU A 86 -10.22 9.40 -8.34
CA LEU A 86 -11.22 9.45 -7.25
C LEU A 86 -10.78 10.38 -6.09
N GLY A 87 -9.66 11.09 -6.27
CA GLY A 87 -9.05 11.97 -5.28
C GLY A 87 -7.84 11.34 -4.61
N SER A 88 -7.59 11.78 -3.38
CA SER A 88 -6.47 11.34 -2.57
C SER A 88 -6.52 9.84 -2.27
N TYR A 89 -5.44 9.13 -2.59
CA TYR A 89 -5.30 7.74 -2.22
C TYR A 89 -4.74 7.60 -0.81
N PRO A 90 -5.03 6.45 -0.15
CA PRO A 90 -4.33 6.05 1.05
C PRO A 90 -2.82 6.06 0.88
N LEU A 91 -2.13 6.17 2.00
CA LEU A 91 -0.70 5.99 2.07
C LEU A 91 -0.37 4.50 2.01
N PHE A 92 0.39 4.09 1.00
CA PHE A 92 0.85 2.71 0.88
C PHE A 92 2.31 2.60 1.31
N ILE A 93 2.65 1.61 2.13
CA ILE A 93 4.03 1.31 2.52
C ILE A 93 4.35 -0.14 2.14
N PHE A 94 5.29 -0.29 1.22
CA PHE A 94 5.84 -1.56 0.78
C PHE A 94 7.21 -1.79 1.39
N THR A 95 7.52 -3.05 1.71
CA THR A 95 8.88 -3.52 1.98
C THR A 95 9.11 -4.83 1.24
N PRO A 96 10.29 -5.04 0.62
CA PRO A 96 10.67 -6.33 0.07
C PRO A 96 11.14 -7.31 1.16
N ILE A 97 11.27 -6.86 2.41
CA ILE A 97 11.79 -7.68 3.51
C ILE A 97 10.67 -8.58 4.04
N PRO A 98 10.88 -9.91 4.11
CA PRO A 98 9.90 -10.82 4.69
C PRO A 98 9.58 -10.48 6.13
N LEU A 99 8.32 -10.66 6.54
CA LEU A 99 7.87 -10.37 7.91
C LEU A 99 8.70 -11.10 8.98
N SER A 100 9.13 -12.34 8.70
CA SER A 100 9.97 -13.14 9.60
C SER A 100 11.37 -12.54 9.84
N GLN A 101 11.83 -11.65 8.97
CA GLN A 101 13.11 -10.96 9.06
C GLN A 101 12.96 -9.49 9.50
N LEU A 102 11.72 -9.01 9.63
CA LEU A 102 11.40 -7.61 9.88
C LEU A 102 11.40 -7.30 11.38
N SER A 103 12.58 -7.05 11.95
CA SER A 103 12.71 -6.71 13.37
C SER A 103 12.42 -5.23 13.65
N ALA A 104 11.81 -4.94 14.80
CA ALA A 104 11.53 -3.56 15.23
C ALA A 104 12.78 -2.68 15.30
N GLN A 105 13.92 -3.26 15.70
CA GLN A 105 15.21 -2.57 15.71
C GLN A 105 15.65 -2.13 14.31
N PHE A 106 15.29 -2.89 13.28
CA PHE A 106 15.58 -2.56 11.90
C PHE A 106 14.63 -1.50 11.34
N TYR A 107 13.30 -1.71 11.45
CA TYR A 107 12.36 -0.85 10.73
C TYR A 107 12.03 0.45 11.48
N LEU A 108 12.00 0.50 12.81
CA LEU A 108 11.60 1.71 13.54
C LEU A 108 12.46 2.95 13.21
N PRO A 109 13.80 2.87 13.13
CA PRO A 109 14.62 4.02 12.72
C PRO A 109 14.31 4.50 11.30
N ARG A 110 13.97 3.57 10.40
CA ARG A 110 13.60 3.85 9.00
C ARG A 110 12.23 4.50 8.93
N LEU A 111 11.24 3.99 9.67
CA LEU A 111 9.90 4.58 9.75
C LEU A 111 9.94 6.00 10.32
N ARG A 112 10.75 6.26 11.36
CA ARG A 112 10.96 7.64 11.87
C ARG A 112 11.48 8.58 10.79
N SER A 113 12.40 8.09 9.95
CA SER A 113 12.98 8.88 8.86
C SER A 113 11.97 9.12 7.73
N LEU A 114 11.15 8.12 7.42
CA LEU A 114 10.04 8.24 6.48
C LEU A 114 8.99 9.25 6.96
N VAL A 115 8.53 9.14 8.21
CA VAL A 115 7.58 10.09 8.82
C VAL A 115 8.10 11.51 8.74
N LYS A 116 9.36 11.74 9.15
CA LYS A 116 9.99 13.07 9.09
C LYS A 116 10.01 13.62 7.67
N ARG A 117 10.39 12.80 6.68
CA ARG A 117 10.43 13.24 5.27
C ARG A 117 9.04 13.47 4.70
N LEU A 118 8.07 12.64 5.06
CA LEU A 118 6.70 12.79 4.60
C LEU A 118 6.07 14.09 5.12
N GLN A 119 6.24 14.40 6.40
CA GLN A 119 5.74 15.65 7.01
C GLN A 119 6.33 16.90 6.34
N GLN A 120 7.55 16.81 5.80
CA GLN A 120 8.19 17.89 5.04
C GLN A 120 7.71 17.98 3.58
N SER A 121 7.06 16.93 3.07
CA SER A 121 6.73 16.81 1.65
C SER A 121 5.25 17.05 1.36
N VAL A 122 4.37 16.76 2.32
CA VAL A 122 2.91 16.92 2.17
C VAL A 122 2.26 17.47 3.45
N PRO A 123 1.11 18.16 3.33
CA PRO A 123 0.31 18.53 4.50
C PRO A 123 -0.08 17.30 5.33
N PRO A 124 -0.12 17.39 6.68
CA PRO A 124 -0.45 16.27 7.55
C PRO A 124 -1.78 15.56 7.22
N GLU A 125 -2.77 16.32 6.75
CA GLU A 125 -4.11 15.87 6.39
C GLU A 125 -4.12 14.90 5.20
N ARG A 126 -3.03 14.87 4.40
CA ARG A 126 -2.88 13.90 3.32
C ARG A 126 -2.74 12.48 3.81
N VAL A 127 -2.32 12.28 5.06
CA VAL A 127 -2.22 10.95 5.66
C VAL A 127 -3.51 10.66 6.41
N PHE A 128 -4.51 10.18 5.66
CA PHE A 128 -5.82 9.81 6.19
C PHE A 128 -6.01 8.31 6.38
N SER A 129 -5.19 7.53 5.69
CA SER A 129 -5.26 6.08 5.66
C SER A 129 -3.88 5.50 5.38
N ILE A 130 -3.52 4.41 6.06
CA ILE A 130 -2.22 3.74 5.91
C ILE A 130 -2.46 2.27 5.59
N PHE A 131 -1.84 1.78 4.51
CA PHE A 131 -1.83 0.37 4.10
C PHE A 131 -0.40 -0.15 4.12
N ALA A 132 -0.13 -1.10 5.00
CA ALA A 132 1.17 -1.76 5.10
C ALA A 132 1.02 -3.13 5.79
N LEU A 133 2.14 -3.84 5.95
CA LEU A 133 2.22 -4.95 6.91
C LEU A 133 1.84 -4.47 8.31
N GLU A 134 1.09 -5.28 9.07
CA GLU A 134 0.56 -4.91 10.40
C GLU A 134 1.54 -4.16 11.32
N PRO A 135 2.74 -4.71 11.64
CA PRO A 135 3.66 -4.02 12.55
C PRO A 135 4.14 -2.68 11.98
N VAL A 136 4.30 -2.58 10.66
CA VAL A 136 4.71 -1.35 9.97
C VAL A 136 3.60 -0.32 10.02
N ALA A 137 2.35 -0.70 9.74
CA ALA A 137 1.21 0.20 9.75
C ALA A 137 0.98 0.78 11.15
N ARG A 138 0.97 -0.07 12.19
CA ARG A 138 0.74 0.33 13.58
C ARG A 138 1.82 1.30 14.07
N ASP A 139 3.09 0.97 13.85
CA ASP A 139 4.19 1.81 14.32
C ASP A 139 4.32 3.10 13.50
N PHE A 140 4.05 3.05 12.19
CA PHE A 140 4.00 4.27 11.38
C PHE A 140 2.89 5.20 11.86
N ALA A 141 1.68 4.69 12.11
CA ALA A 141 0.55 5.47 12.62
C ALA A 141 0.86 6.10 13.99
N SER A 142 1.49 5.35 14.90
CA SER A 142 1.94 5.87 16.20
C SER A 142 2.99 6.98 16.04
N LEU A 143 3.98 6.79 15.17
CA LEU A 143 5.01 7.80 14.89
C LEU A 143 4.42 9.05 14.24
N TRP A 144 3.48 8.89 13.31
CA TRP A 144 2.78 9.98 12.64
C TRP A 144 1.94 10.80 13.62
N THR A 145 1.18 10.13 14.49
CA THR A 145 0.40 10.76 15.57
C THR A 145 1.30 11.60 16.46
N LYS A 146 2.44 11.05 16.89
CA LYS A 146 3.43 11.78 17.72
C LYS A 146 4.03 12.98 17.00
N ALA A 147 4.25 12.87 15.69
CA ALA A 147 4.88 13.93 14.89
C ALA A 147 3.93 15.08 14.53
N THR A 148 2.64 14.79 14.37
CA THR A 148 1.63 15.74 13.86
C THR A 148 0.60 16.18 14.89
N GLY A 149 0.43 15.42 15.97
CA GLY A 149 -0.66 15.62 16.95
C GLY A 149 -2.02 15.13 16.45
N ILE A 150 -2.12 14.58 15.23
CA ILE A 150 -3.37 14.04 14.69
C ILE A 150 -3.63 12.68 15.34
N SER A 151 -4.68 12.59 16.15
CA SER A 151 -5.11 11.36 16.80
C SER A 151 -5.64 10.32 15.80
N LEU A 152 -5.48 9.05 16.15
CA LEU A 152 -6.15 7.95 15.47
C LEU A 152 -7.66 7.98 15.75
N ASP A 153 -8.44 7.38 14.86
CA ASP A 153 -9.88 7.16 15.09
C ASP A 153 -10.12 6.25 16.31
N LYS A 154 -11.35 6.25 16.83
CA LYS A 154 -11.80 5.37 17.93
C LYS A 154 -11.72 3.89 17.54
N ASP A 155 -12.03 3.58 16.29
CA ASP A 155 -11.81 2.26 15.71
C ASP A 155 -10.80 2.35 14.56
N PRO A 156 -9.51 2.25 14.89
CA PRO A 156 -8.49 2.70 13.98
C PRO A 156 -8.15 1.62 12.91
N GLU A 157 -8.48 0.35 13.17
CA GLU A 157 -8.33 -0.79 12.24
C GLU A 157 -9.58 -0.94 11.34
N TYR A 158 -9.54 -0.39 10.13
CA TYR A 158 -10.71 -0.38 9.23
C TYR A 158 -10.88 -1.65 8.39
N TYR A 159 -9.77 -2.24 7.92
CA TYR A 159 -9.78 -3.59 7.33
C TYR A 159 -8.49 -4.34 7.63
N ALA A 160 -8.63 -5.54 8.21
CA ALA A 160 -7.60 -6.56 8.17
C ALA A 160 -7.72 -7.37 6.87
N ALA A 161 -7.01 -6.92 5.83
CA ALA A 161 -6.95 -7.63 4.56
C ALA A 161 -6.11 -8.89 4.75
N LYS A 162 -6.77 -10.05 4.81
CA LYS A 162 -6.11 -11.35 4.66
C LYS A 162 -6.03 -11.68 3.19
N PHE A 163 -4.84 -12.06 2.72
CA PHE A 163 -4.70 -12.63 1.38
C PHE A 163 -5.42 -13.99 1.33
N THR A 164 -6.66 -13.99 0.87
CA THR A 164 -7.36 -15.23 0.55
C THR A 164 -7.00 -15.62 -0.89
N TYR A 165 -6.44 -16.80 -1.07
CA TYR A 165 -6.23 -17.39 -2.39
C TYR A 165 -7.02 -18.69 -2.49
N CYS A 166 -7.61 -18.91 -3.67
CA CYS A 166 -8.27 -20.15 -4.01
C CYS A 166 -7.46 -20.86 -5.09
N THR A 167 -7.04 -22.09 -4.83
CA THR A 167 -6.47 -22.98 -5.83
C THR A 167 -7.57 -23.87 -6.38
N LYS A 168 -7.34 -24.52 -7.53
CA LYS A 168 -8.27 -25.55 -8.04
C LYS A 168 -8.54 -26.66 -7.01
N THR A 169 -7.57 -26.94 -6.15
CA THR A 169 -7.67 -27.97 -5.10
C THR A 169 -8.38 -27.49 -3.84
N THR A 170 -8.33 -26.19 -3.51
CA THR A 170 -9.06 -25.62 -2.38
C THR A 170 -10.45 -25.07 -2.75
N LEU A 171 -10.77 -25.03 -4.05
CA LEU A 171 -12.10 -24.70 -4.54
C LEU A 171 -13.05 -25.85 -4.20
N GLN A 172 -13.75 -25.71 -3.09
CA GLN A 172 -14.86 -26.60 -2.76
C GLN A 172 -16.10 -26.14 -3.52
N SER A 173 -16.71 -27.02 -4.31
CA SER A 173 -18.10 -26.87 -4.75
C SER A 173 -19.02 -27.12 -3.55
N GLY A 174 -18.98 -26.24 -2.56
CA GLY A 174 -19.93 -26.24 -1.47
C GLY A 174 -21.27 -25.74 -1.99
N GLN A 175 -22.33 -26.53 -1.84
CA GLN A 175 -23.69 -25.98 -1.87
C GLN A 175 -23.76 -24.95 -0.74
N LEU A 176 -23.83 -23.66 -1.08
CA LEU A 176 -24.12 -22.63 -0.09
C LEU A 176 -25.41 -23.02 0.62
N ALA A 177 -25.44 -22.86 1.95
CA ALA A 177 -26.70 -22.99 2.69
C ALA A 177 -27.71 -22.04 2.04
N PRO A 178 -28.90 -22.52 1.64
CA PRO A 178 -29.86 -21.68 0.95
C PRO A 178 -30.19 -20.48 1.83
N LEU A 179 -29.94 -19.27 1.31
CA LEU A 179 -30.51 -18.06 1.90
C LEU A 179 -32.02 -18.27 1.92
N ARG A 180 -32.62 -18.17 3.12
CA ARG A 180 -34.07 -18.26 3.27
C ARG A 180 -34.70 -17.21 2.34
N ASP A 181 -35.65 -17.65 1.52
CA ASP A 181 -36.45 -16.83 0.62
C ASP A 181 -35.74 -16.23 -0.62
N VAL A 182 -34.57 -16.72 -1.01
CA VAL A 182 -33.90 -16.31 -2.26
C VAL A 182 -33.48 -17.52 -3.09
N ALA A 183 -34.04 -17.65 -4.30
CA ALA A 183 -33.55 -18.58 -5.30
C ALA A 183 -32.36 -17.96 -6.05
N TYR A 184 -31.19 -18.58 -5.97
CA TYR A 184 -30.01 -18.17 -6.74
C TYR A 184 -29.29 -19.40 -7.30
N ASP A 185 -28.71 -19.24 -8.49
CA ASP A 185 -27.91 -20.26 -9.18
C ASP A 185 -26.45 -19.79 -9.23
N LEU A 186 -25.58 -20.48 -8.49
CA LEU A 186 -24.14 -20.24 -8.55
C LEU A 186 -23.52 -21.05 -9.69
N ARG A 187 -23.17 -20.37 -10.76
CA ARG A 187 -22.49 -20.96 -11.91
C ARG A 187 -21.32 -20.08 -12.39
N PRO A 188 -20.35 -20.65 -13.13
CA PRO A 188 -19.36 -19.84 -13.83
C PRO A 188 -20.04 -18.78 -14.71
N ALA A 189 -19.43 -17.58 -14.72
CA ALA A 189 -19.85 -16.49 -15.58
C ALA A 189 -19.72 -16.90 -17.06
N ARG A 190 -20.71 -16.50 -17.85
CA ARG A 190 -20.77 -16.67 -19.31
C ARG A 190 -20.85 -15.29 -19.96
N GLU A 191 -20.60 -15.20 -21.27
CA GLU A 191 -20.67 -13.89 -21.97
C GLU A 191 -22.03 -13.21 -21.84
N SER A 192 -23.11 -13.97 -21.70
CA SER A 192 -24.46 -13.45 -21.45
C SER A 192 -24.60 -12.62 -20.16
N ASP A 193 -23.69 -12.80 -19.20
CA ASP A 193 -23.75 -12.14 -17.90
C ASP A 193 -23.10 -10.76 -17.90
N LEU A 194 -22.40 -10.41 -18.99
CA LEU A 194 -21.50 -9.26 -19.05
C LEU A 194 -22.22 -7.94 -18.76
N HIS A 195 -23.45 -7.78 -19.25
CA HIS A 195 -24.26 -6.59 -19.01
C HIS A 195 -24.64 -6.43 -17.52
N ASN A 196 -25.17 -7.49 -16.92
CA ASN A 196 -25.60 -7.48 -15.52
C ASN A 196 -24.40 -7.33 -14.56
N VAL A 197 -23.26 -7.94 -14.88
CA VAL A 197 -22.01 -7.76 -14.12
C VAL A 197 -21.54 -6.31 -14.21
N ALA A 198 -21.60 -5.69 -15.39
CA ALA A 198 -21.19 -4.30 -15.56
C ALA A 198 -22.06 -3.34 -14.74
N GLU A 199 -23.37 -3.56 -14.70
CA GLU A 199 -24.32 -2.76 -13.90
C GLU A 199 -24.03 -2.89 -12.39
N LEU A 200 -23.83 -4.12 -11.90
CA LEU A 200 -23.46 -4.35 -10.50
C LEU A 200 -22.11 -3.70 -10.13
N CYS A 201 -21.12 -3.79 -11.01
CA CYS A 201 -19.84 -3.13 -10.82
C CYS A 201 -19.97 -1.59 -10.78
N SER A 202 -20.87 -1.02 -11.59
CA SER A 202 -21.17 0.41 -11.58
C SER A 202 -21.78 0.85 -10.25
N GLY A 203 -22.83 0.15 -9.77
CA GLY A 203 -23.48 0.47 -8.50
C GLY A 203 -22.55 0.31 -7.29
N PHE A 204 -21.64 -0.67 -7.31
CA PHE A 204 -20.63 -0.81 -6.26
C PHE A 204 -19.65 0.37 -6.22
N ALA A 205 -19.22 0.87 -7.37
CA ALA A 205 -18.30 2.00 -7.45
C ALA A 205 -18.89 3.31 -6.91
N GLU A 206 -20.21 3.50 -7.01
CA GLU A 206 -20.91 4.71 -6.59
C GLU A 206 -21.07 4.85 -5.05
N THR A 207 -20.99 3.76 -4.29
CA THR A 207 -21.31 3.75 -2.84
C THR A 207 -20.10 3.96 -1.91
N SER A 208 -18.91 4.19 -2.43
CA SER A 208 -17.68 4.34 -1.63
C SER A 208 -17.55 5.75 -1.03
N VAL A 209 -18.13 5.97 0.16
CA VAL A 209 -18.11 7.26 0.88
C VAL A 209 -16.81 7.43 1.70
N ARG A 210 -16.29 8.67 1.75
CA ARG A 210 -15.03 9.08 2.41
C ARG A 210 -15.15 9.12 3.93
N SER A 211 -14.39 8.27 4.61
CA SER A 211 -14.00 8.40 6.04
C SER A 211 -12.53 7.97 6.23
N PHE A 212 -11.88 8.50 7.26
CA PHE A 212 -10.46 8.28 7.60
C PHE A 212 -10.27 6.93 8.32
N TYR A 213 -9.26 6.14 7.93
CA TYR A 213 -9.17 4.72 8.30
C TYR A 213 -7.80 4.12 7.96
N TYR A 214 -7.17 3.24 8.75
CA TYR A 214 -6.01 2.47 8.27
C TYR A 214 -6.29 0.98 8.12
N HIS A 215 -5.45 0.31 7.32
CA HIS A 215 -5.65 -1.06 6.90
C HIS A 215 -4.44 -1.92 7.22
N VAL A 216 -4.74 -3.11 7.72
CA VAL A 216 -3.80 -4.10 8.18
C VAL A 216 -3.65 -5.17 7.09
N GLY A 217 -2.47 -5.27 6.47
CA GLY A 217 -2.13 -6.41 5.63
C GLY A 217 -1.59 -7.56 6.48
N VAL A 218 -2.34 -8.67 6.54
CA VAL A 218 -1.87 -9.92 7.16
C VAL A 218 -1.43 -10.85 6.03
N SER A 219 -0.12 -11.14 6.00
CA SER A 219 0.53 -12.15 5.15
C SER A 219 0.57 -13.50 5.85
#